data_AF-A0A258BAH2-F1
#
_entry.id   AF-A0A258BAH2-F1
#
_cell.length_a   1.000
_cell.length_b   1.000
_cell.length_c   1.000
_cell.angle_alpha   90.00
_cell.angle_beta   90.00
_cell.angle_gamma   90.00
#
_symmetry.space_group_name_H-M   'P 1'
#
loop_
_entity.id
_entity.type
_entity.pdbx_description
1 polymer ?
#
loop_
_entity_poly.entity_id
_entity_poly.type
_entity_poly.pdbx_seq_one_letter_code
_entity_poly.pdbx_strand_id
1 'polypeptide(L)' 'LRRKITELEEMALALETLADGCAGDDRPDCPILKGMATGEDSPSRFRHRFGDLADRKAQM' A
#
# COMPACT_ATOMS: atom_id res chain seq x y z
N LEU A 1 -21.75 -7.37 -11.78
CA LEU A 1 -21.55 -7.30 -10.30
C LEU A 1 -20.61 -8.40 -9.82
N ARG A 2 -20.93 -9.69 -9.99
CA ARG A 2 -20.08 -10.81 -9.55
C ARG A 2 -18.60 -10.69 -9.97
N ARG A 3 -18.32 -10.38 -11.24
CA ARG A 3 -16.94 -10.18 -11.72
C ARG A 3 -16.15 -9.16 -10.90
N LYS A 4 -16.77 -8.03 -10.55
CA LYS A 4 -16.09 -6.97 -9.80
C LYS A 4 -15.84 -7.37 -8.34
N ILE A 5 -16.70 -8.20 -7.78
CA ILE A 5 -16.53 -8.75 -6.42
C ILE A 5 -15.30 -9.67 -6.40
N THR A 6 -15.21 -10.60 -7.35
CA THR A 6 -14.06 -11.51 -7.47
C THR A 6 -12.75 -10.75 -7.64
N GLU A 7 -12.69 -9.76 -8.52
CA GLU A 7 -11.50 -8.91 -8.69
C GLU A 7 -11.05 -8.26 -7.37
N LEU A 8 -12.00 -7.80 -6.55
CA LEU A 8 -11.70 -7.15 -5.27
C LEU A 8 -11.30 -8.15 -4.19
N GLU A 9 -11.90 -9.34 -4.17
CA GLU A 9 -11.53 -10.44 -3.28
C GLU A 9 -10.08 -10.91 -3.54
N GLU A 10 -9.70 -11.06 -4.82
CA GLU A 10 -8.34 -11.42 -5.21
C GLU A 10 -7.33 -10.35 -4.78
N MET A 11 -7.66 -9.07 -4.97
CA MET A 11 -6.82 -7.96 -4.50
C MET A 11 -6.68 -7.97 -2.97
N ALA A 12 -7.77 -8.22 -2.23
CA ALA A 12 -7.74 -8.27 -0.77
C ALA A 12 -6.85 -9.42 -0.26
N LEU A 13 -7.00 -10.61 -0.83
CA LEU A 13 -6.20 -11.78 -0.47
C LEU A 13 -4.69 -11.54 -0.67
N ALA A 14 -4.32 -10.86 -1.76
CA ALA A 14 -2.93 -10.50 -2.02
C ALA A 14 -2.38 -9.53 -0.95
N LEU A 15 -3.17 -8.55 -0.53
CA LEU A 15 -2.79 -7.61 0.52
C LEU A 15 -2.68 -8.29 1.88
N GLU A 16 -3.60 -9.19 2.23
CA GLU A 16 -3.55 -9.97 3.48
C GLU A 16 -2.28 -10.80 3.56
N THR A 17 -1.95 -11.52 2.47
CA THR A 17 -0.71 -12.33 2.39
C THR A 17 0.55 -11.49 2.63
N LEU A 18 0.59 -10.27 2.09
CA LEU A 18 1.70 -9.35 2.28
C LEU A 18 1.76 -8.79 3.71
N ALA A 19 0.59 -8.50 4.29
CA ALA A 19 0.48 -7.98 5.66
C ALA A 19 0.88 -9.03 6.70
N ASP A 20 0.50 -10.29 6.51
CA ASP A 20 0.85 -11.40 7.40
C ASP A 20 2.38 -11.63 7.45
N GLY A 21 3.07 -11.39 6.33
CA GLY A 21 4.53 -11.41 6.28
C GLY A 21 5.19 -10.16 6.86
N CYS A 22 4.43 -9.09 7.10
CA CYS A 22 4.96 -7.81 7.54
C CYS A 22 5.04 -7.72 9.06
N ALA A 23 6.23 -7.40 9.58
CA ALA A 23 6.43 -7.18 11.01
C ALA A 23 5.97 -5.77 11.48
N GLY A 24 5.68 -4.85 10.55
CA GLY A 24 5.29 -3.47 10.85
C GLY A 24 6.43 -2.59 11.38
N ASP A 25 7.69 -2.95 11.09
CA ASP A 25 8.89 -2.23 11.50
C ASP A 25 9.83 -1.92 10.32
N ASP A 26 10.89 -1.15 10.56
CA ASP A 26 11.84 -0.67 9.53
C ASP A 26 12.93 -1.69 9.18
N ARG A 27 12.65 -3.00 9.26
CA ARG A 27 13.65 -4.03 8.94
C ARG A 27 14.04 -3.97 7.45
N PRO A 28 15.33 -4.18 7.12
CA PRO A 28 15.81 -4.20 5.73
C PRO A 28 15.23 -5.36 4.91
N ASP A 29 14.66 -6.37 5.58
CA ASP A 29 14.10 -7.57 4.97
C ASP A 29 12.57 -7.54 4.79
N CYS A 30 11.92 -6.39 4.96
CA CYS A 30 10.46 -6.26 4.86
C CYS A 30 9.92 -6.82 3.52
N PRO A 31 9.04 -7.85 3.55
CA PRO A 31 8.57 -8.52 2.34
C PRO A 31 7.71 -7.61 1.45
N ILE A 32 7.02 -6.62 2.02
CA ILE A 32 6.30 -5.58 1.26
C ILE A 32 7.27 -4.77 0.41
N LEU A 33 8.41 -4.37 0.99
CA LEU A 33 9.40 -3.52 0.30
C LEU A 33 10.23 -4.29 -0.73
N LYS A 34 10.44 -5.60 -0.53
CA LYS A 34 11.18 -6.46 -1.48
C LYS A 34 10.57 -6.46 -2.90
N GLY A 35 9.24 -6.40 -3.02
CA GLY A 35 8.55 -6.32 -4.31
C GLY A 35 8.49 -4.91 -4.92
N MET A 36 8.86 -3.87 -4.16
CA MET A 36 8.75 -2.46 -4.55
C MET A 36 10.12 -1.79 -4.77
N ALA A 37 11.22 -2.45 -4.39
CA ALA A 37 12.58 -1.93 -4.51
C ALA A 37 13.05 -1.74 -5.97
N THR A 38 12.39 -2.37 -6.94
CA THR A 38 12.58 -2.13 -8.37
C THR A 38 11.77 -0.89 -8.76
N GLY A 39 12.39 0.29 -8.64
CA GLY A 39 11.77 1.60 -8.85
C GLY A 39 11.39 1.93 -10.30
N GLU A 40 10.71 1.04 -11.01
CA GLU A 40 10.30 1.24 -12.41
C GLU A 40 8.82 1.63 -12.59
N ASP A 41 8.11 1.99 -11.51
CA ASP A 41 6.80 2.64 -11.62
C ASP A 41 6.64 3.72 -10.55
N SER A 42 7.14 4.92 -10.85
CA SER A 42 6.76 6.12 -10.10
C SER A 42 6.20 7.21 -11.01
N PRO A 43 4.91 7.15 -11.35
CA PRO A 43 4.14 8.35 -11.51
C PRO A 43 3.60 8.72 -10.12
N SER A 44 4.35 9.53 -9.35
CA SER A 44 3.75 10.26 -8.23
C SER A 44 2.75 11.29 -8.79
N ARG A 45 1.57 10.80 -9.17
CA ARG A 45 0.40 11.59 -9.58
C ARG A 45 -0.85 11.18 -8.82
N PHE A 46 -0.70 10.48 -7.69
CA PHE A 46 -1.79 10.34 -6.74
C PHE A 46 -2.05 11.70 -6.10
N ARG A 47 -2.83 12.54 -6.78
CA ARG A 47 -3.55 13.63 -6.12
C ARG A 47 -4.41 12.99 -5.03
N HIS A 48 -4.01 13.23 -3.79
CA HIS A 48 -4.53 12.68 -2.56
C HIS A 48 -6.07 12.77 -2.48
N ARG A 49 -6.76 11.65 -2.77
CA ARG A 49 -8.21 11.49 -2.47
C ARG A 49 -8.44 11.26 -0.97
N PHE A 50 -7.44 10.73 -0.26
CA PHE A 50 -7.37 10.67 1.19
C PHE A 50 -6.43 11.79 1.61
N GLY A 51 -6.97 12.89 2.15
CA GLY A 51 -6.30 14.20 2.30
C GLY A 51 -4.89 14.21 2.87
N ASP A 52 -4.22 15.34 2.65
CA ASP A 52 -2.82 15.59 2.96
C ASP A 52 -2.50 15.31 4.44
N LEU A 53 -1.65 14.30 4.70
CA LEU A 53 -1.11 14.04 6.04
C LEU A 53 -0.17 15.16 6.49
N ALA A 54 0.28 16.03 5.58
CA ALA A 54 1.08 17.20 5.90
C ALA A 54 0.29 18.27 6.69
N ASP A 55 -1.04 18.35 6.56
CA ASP A 55 -1.84 19.40 7.20
C ASP A 55 -2.10 19.13 8.70
N ARG A 56 -2.07 17.87 9.14
CA ARG A 56 -2.37 17.50 10.55
C ARG A 56 -1.28 17.89 11.55
N LYS A 57 -0.06 18.20 11.10
CA LYS A 57 1.06 18.57 11.98
C LYS A 57 1.08 20.06 12.35
N ALA A 58 0.20 20.87 11.75
CA ALA A 58 0.09 22.31 12.00
C ALA A 58 -1.01 22.70 13.01
N GLN A 59 -1.84 21.74 13.45
CA GLN A 59 -2.99 21.97 14.35
C GLN A 59 -2.73 21.52 15.81
N MET A 60 -1.47 21.27 16.19
CA MET A 60 -1.10 20.91 17.57
C MET A 60 0.09 21.73 18.06
#